data_AF-A0A7K6CAQ9-F1
#
_entry.id   AF-A0A7K6CAQ9-F1
#
_cell.length_a   1.000
_cell.length_b   1.000
_cell.length_c   1.000
_cell.angle_alpha   90.00
_cell.angle_beta   90.00
_cell.angle_gamma   90.00
#
_symmetry.space_group_name_H-M   'P 1'
#
loop_
_entity.id
_entity.type
_entity.pdbx_description
1 polymer ?
#
loop_
_entity_poly.entity_id
_entity_poly.type
_entity_poly.pdbx_seq_one_letter_code
_entity_poly.pdbx_strand_id
1 'polypeptide(L)'
;MEQYFSATQKMEQEVMFPSLLRGVFPEQKGAAPDTESHTDLYERYQLLKAIKPMVEKGLACASDQSLTDANADAALDEGADSNLEERLSRHVNGLQQVLTDLTKNTKALTRRYSQILEQINLSEDQSSS
;
A
#
# COMPACT_ATOMS: atom_id res chain seq x y z
N MET A 1 10.07 -2.52 4.69
CA MET A 1 9.68 -1.26 4.05
C MET A 1 10.90 -0.36 3.82
N GLU A 2 11.66 -0.06 4.88
CA GLU A 2 12.88 0.78 4.81
C GLU A 2 13.92 0.28 3.79
N GLN A 3 14.20 -1.02 3.75
CA GLN A 3 15.14 -1.59 2.77
C GLN A 3 14.72 -1.32 1.32
N TYR A 4 13.42 -1.39 1.03
CA TYR A 4 12.88 -1.08 -0.29
C TYR A 4 13.04 0.42 -0.60
N PHE A 5 12.74 1.31 0.35
CA PHE A 5 12.96 2.74 0.16
C PHE A 5 14.42 3.10 -0.09
N SER A 6 15.35 2.56 0.70
CA SER A 6 16.77 2.76 0.51
C SER A 6 17.24 2.25 -0.86
N ALA A 7 16.74 1.11 -1.31
CA ALA A 7 17.07 0.56 -2.63
C ALA A 7 16.52 1.42 -3.77
N THR A 8 15.26 1.84 -3.70
CA THR A 8 14.63 2.69 -4.72
C THR A 8 15.26 4.09 -4.76
N GLN A 9 15.59 4.66 -3.60
CA GLN A 9 16.31 5.94 -3.52
C GLN A 9 17.71 5.84 -4.16
N LYS A 10 18.45 4.76 -3.85
CA LYS A 10 19.76 4.51 -4.47
C LYS A 10 19.63 4.35 -5.98
N MET A 11 18.64 3.59 -6.44
CA MET A 11 18.33 3.44 -7.87
C MET A 11 18.04 4.80 -8.53
N GLU A 12 17.24 5.66 -7.91
CA GLU A 12 16.94 7.01 -8.42
C GLU A 12 18.20 7.91 -8.51
N GLN A 13 19.15 7.75 -7.59
CA GLN A 13 20.42 8.49 -7.60
C GLN A 13 21.41 7.99 -8.65
N GLU A 14 21.43 6.67 -8.90
CA GLU A 14 22.34 6.06 -9.88
C GLU A 14 21.81 6.20 -11.32
N VAL A 15 20.49 6.08 -11.51
CA VAL A 15 19.84 6.17 -12.84
C VAL A 15 19.59 7.64 -13.19
N MET A 16 20.65 8.32 -13.63
CA MET A 16 20.61 9.73 -14.02
C MET A 16 19.88 9.98 -15.36
N PHE A 17 19.84 8.98 -16.24
CA PHE A 17 19.20 9.06 -17.55
C PHE A 17 18.32 7.83 -17.82
N PRO A 18 17.09 7.78 -17.27
CA PRO A 18 16.22 6.60 -17.37
C PRO A 18 15.91 6.18 -18.81
N SER A 19 15.91 7.11 -19.76
CA SER A 19 15.67 6.82 -21.18
C SER A 19 16.69 5.85 -21.80
N LEU A 20 17.88 5.72 -21.20
CA LEU A 20 18.89 4.75 -21.64
C LEU A 20 18.50 3.29 -21.34
N LEU A 21 17.52 3.09 -20.46
CA LEU A 21 17.01 1.76 -20.10
C LEU A 21 15.95 1.26 -21.10
N ARG A 22 15.47 2.11 -22.00
CA ARG A 22 14.43 1.75 -22.97
C ARG A 22 14.97 0.75 -23.99
N GLY A 23 14.26 -0.37 -24.16
CA GLY A 23 14.69 -1.48 -25.01
C GLY A 23 15.90 -2.27 -24.48
N VAL A 24 16.33 -2.03 -23.23
CA VAL A 24 17.33 -2.85 -22.54
C VAL A 24 16.61 -3.89 -21.72
N PHE A 25 16.93 -5.16 -21.92
CA PHE A 25 16.28 -6.27 -21.21
C PHE A 25 17.17 -6.80 -20.10
N PRO A 26 16.59 -7.30 -18.99
CA PRO A 26 17.38 -7.87 -17.90
C PRO A 26 18.16 -9.11 -18.37
N GLU A 27 19.43 -9.20 -17.95
CA GLU A 27 20.26 -10.38 -18.18
C GLU A 27 19.61 -11.61 -17.51
N GLN A 28 19.07 -12.55 -18.32
CA GLN A 28 18.51 -13.80 -17.83
C GLN A 28 19.61 -14.68 -17.24
N LYS A 29 19.88 -14.52 -15.94
CA LYS A 29 20.84 -15.36 -15.22
C LYS A 29 20.17 -16.65 -14.75
N GLY A 30 20.04 -17.61 -15.67
CA GLY A 30 19.95 -19.05 -15.39
C GLY A 30 18.98 -19.49 -14.29
N ALA A 31 17.66 -19.39 -14.53
CA ALA A 31 16.63 -20.21 -13.91
C ALA A 31 15.41 -20.23 -14.85
N ALA A 32 14.66 -21.34 -14.82
CA ALA A 32 13.64 -21.76 -15.77
C ALA A 32 12.82 -20.64 -16.48
N PRO A 33 12.49 -20.81 -17.79
CA PRO A 33 11.71 -19.87 -18.56
C PRO A 33 10.24 -20.01 -18.16
N ASP A 34 9.87 -19.43 -17.04
CA ASP A 34 8.46 -19.17 -16.75
C ASP A 34 8.33 -17.67 -16.54
N THR A 35 7.62 -17.03 -17.46
CA THR A 35 7.47 -15.58 -17.68
C THR A 35 8.72 -14.88 -18.22
N GLU A 36 8.88 -14.92 -19.54
CA GLU A 36 9.57 -13.86 -20.28
C GLU A 36 8.93 -12.52 -19.90
N SER A 37 9.45 -11.81 -18.90
CA SER A 37 9.12 -10.40 -18.75
C SER A 37 9.85 -9.68 -19.90
N HIS A 38 9.17 -9.55 -21.04
CA HIS A 38 9.59 -8.68 -22.16
C HIS A 38 9.52 -7.20 -21.77
N THR A 39 9.40 -6.88 -20.48
CA THR A 39 9.46 -5.52 -19.98
C THR A 39 10.89 -5.04 -20.01
N ASP A 40 11.09 -3.88 -20.62
CA ASP A 40 12.41 -3.27 -20.62
C ASP A 40 12.74 -2.71 -19.22
N LEU A 41 14.02 -2.43 -18.98
CA LEU A 41 14.47 -1.90 -17.70
C LEU A 41 13.85 -0.52 -17.40
N TYR A 42 13.38 0.22 -18.42
CA TYR A 42 12.73 1.50 -18.24
C TYR A 42 11.32 1.35 -17.66
N GLU A 43 10.52 0.41 -18.17
CA GLU A 43 9.21 0.03 -17.64
C GLU A 43 9.33 -0.49 -16.21
N ARG A 44 10.31 -1.36 -15.96
CA ARG A 44 10.58 -1.87 -14.60
C ARG A 44 11.01 -0.76 -13.64
N TYR A 45 11.84 0.19 -14.10
CA TYR A 45 12.22 1.38 -13.33
C TYR A 45 10.99 2.25 -12.99
N GLN A 46 10.09 2.45 -13.94
CA GLN A 46 8.85 3.21 -13.72
C GLN A 46 7.94 2.55 -12.69
N LEU A 47 7.74 1.23 -12.79
CA LEU A 47 6.94 0.48 -11.82
C LEU A 47 7.50 0.59 -10.40
N LEU A 48 8.81 0.37 -10.24
CA LEU A 48 9.47 0.47 -8.93
C LEU A 48 9.34 1.88 -8.34
N LYS A 49 9.29 2.91 -9.18
CA LYS A 49 9.02 4.29 -8.74
C LYS A 49 7.55 4.55 -8.42
N ALA A 50 6.61 3.97 -9.16
CA ALA A 50 5.18 4.12 -8.93
C ALA A 50 4.74 3.45 -7.61
N ILE A 51 5.36 2.32 -7.25
CA ILE A 51 5.10 1.61 -5.99
C ILE A 51 5.61 2.39 -4.78
N LYS A 52 6.69 3.16 -4.92
CA LYS A 52 7.30 3.93 -3.82
C LYS A 52 6.28 4.80 -3.05
N PRO A 53 5.52 5.71 -3.69
CA PRO A 53 4.51 6.49 -2.99
C PRO A 53 3.36 5.63 -2.46
N MET A 54 3.01 4.50 -3.08
CA MET A 54 1.99 3.59 -2.54
C MET A 54 2.44 2.95 -1.23
N VAL A 55 3.72 2.62 -1.10
CA VAL A 55 4.30 2.06 0.12
C VAL A 55 4.51 3.16 1.17
N GLU A 56 4.97 4.35 0.78
CA GLU A 56 5.15 5.51 1.69
C GLU A 56 3.80 6.02 2.21
N LYS A 57 2.83 6.18 1.31
CA LYS A 57 1.48 6.70 1.61
C LYS A 57 0.48 5.61 1.96
N GLY A 58 0.87 4.34 1.92
CA GLY A 58 0.10 3.19 2.41
C GLY A 58 -0.21 3.22 3.90
N LEU A 59 0.15 4.31 4.58
CA LEU A 59 -0.19 4.66 5.95
C LEU A 59 -0.88 6.04 6.08
N ALA A 60 -0.95 6.84 5.02
CA ALA A 60 -1.29 8.27 5.13
C ALA A 60 -2.66 8.67 4.55
N CYS A 61 -3.23 7.98 3.56
CA CYS A 61 -4.53 8.37 3.02
C CYS A 61 -5.18 7.26 2.19
N ALA A 62 -6.22 6.62 2.73
CA ALA A 62 -7.31 6.08 1.89
C ALA A 62 -8.67 6.67 2.29
N SER A 63 -8.70 7.89 2.85
CA SER A 63 -9.95 8.57 3.16
C SER A 63 -10.23 9.80 2.29
N ASP A 64 -9.30 10.28 1.46
CA ASP A 64 -9.52 11.50 0.68
C ASP A 64 -8.65 11.57 -0.56
N GLN A 65 -8.98 10.83 -1.62
CA GLN A 65 -8.77 11.37 -2.96
C GLN A 65 -9.68 10.66 -3.97
N SER A 66 -10.83 11.30 -4.18
CA SER A 66 -11.53 11.25 -5.46
C SER A 66 -10.53 11.53 -6.59
N LEU A 67 -10.49 10.62 -7.57
CA LEU A 67 -10.21 10.80 -8.99
C LEU A 67 -9.56 12.14 -9.38
N THR A 68 -8.31 12.10 -9.84
CA THR A 68 -7.81 13.12 -10.77
C THR A 68 -7.01 12.45 -11.86
N ASP A 69 -7.46 12.69 -13.09
CA ASP A 69 -7.03 12.10 -14.33
C ASP A 69 -5.52 12.26 -14.57
N ALA A 70 -4.84 11.13 -14.83
CA ALA A 70 -3.63 11.11 -15.62
C ALA A 70 -3.89 10.18 -16.81
N ASN A 71 -4.03 10.83 -17.96
CA ASN A 71 -4.38 10.28 -19.27
C ASN A 71 -3.76 8.92 -19.62
N ALA A 72 -4.64 8.06 -20.11
CA ALA A 72 -4.50 7.13 -21.22
C ALA A 72 -3.16 7.15 -21.97
N ASP A 73 -2.49 6.01 -22.05
CA ASP A 73 -2.49 5.14 -23.25
C ASP A 73 -1.28 4.19 -23.15
N ALA A 74 -1.47 3.06 -22.48
CA ALA A 74 -0.51 1.95 -22.47
C ALA A 74 -1.27 0.65 -22.22
N ALA A 75 -2.05 0.23 -23.21
CA ALA A 75 -2.38 -1.17 -23.37
C ALA A 75 -1.10 -1.91 -23.79
N LEU A 76 -0.22 -2.19 -22.85
CA LEU A 76 0.96 -3.02 -23.05
C LEU A 76 1.05 -4.02 -21.90
N ASP A 77 0.62 -5.23 -22.24
CA ASP A 77 1.04 -6.51 -21.68
C ASP A 77 1.14 -6.60 -20.14
N GLU A 78 0.11 -7.21 -19.56
CA GLU A 78 -0.01 -7.65 -18.16
C GLU A 78 1.07 -8.68 -17.81
N GLY A 79 2.33 -8.25 -17.79
CA GLY A 79 3.44 -8.99 -17.21
C GLY A 79 3.28 -9.07 -15.69
N ALA A 80 3.86 -10.10 -15.09
CA ALA A 80 3.83 -10.40 -13.63
C ALA A 80 4.18 -9.21 -12.70
N ASP A 81 4.72 -8.14 -13.26
CA ASP A 81 5.09 -6.88 -12.64
C ASP A 81 3.88 -5.95 -12.38
N SER A 82 2.89 -5.83 -13.29
CA SER A 82 1.63 -5.07 -13.03
C SER A 82 0.80 -5.69 -11.89
N ASN A 83 0.84 -7.02 -11.80
CA ASN A 83 0.24 -7.79 -10.71
C ASN A 83 0.86 -7.43 -9.33
N LEU A 84 2.11 -6.97 -9.26
CA LEU A 84 2.72 -6.61 -7.97
C LEU A 84 2.08 -5.36 -7.36
N GLU A 85 1.82 -4.33 -8.17
CA GLU A 85 1.16 -3.11 -7.71
C GLU A 85 -0.27 -3.41 -7.22
N GLU A 86 -1.06 -4.14 -8.02
CA GLU A 86 -2.42 -4.52 -7.64
C GLU A 86 -2.46 -5.38 -6.37
N ARG A 87 -1.54 -6.35 -6.24
CA ARG A 87 -1.45 -7.20 -5.05
C ARG A 87 -1.11 -6.38 -3.81
N LEU A 88 -0.12 -5.48 -3.91
CA LEU A 88 0.25 -4.61 -2.81
C LEU A 88 -0.92 -3.73 -2.40
N SER A 89 -1.59 -3.09 -3.37
CA SER A 89 -2.78 -2.27 -3.14
C SER A 89 -3.87 -3.05 -2.40
N ARG A 90 -4.19 -4.27 -2.87
CA ARG A 90 -5.17 -5.16 -2.24
C ARG A 90 -4.80 -5.49 -0.78
N HIS A 91 -3.52 -5.76 -0.50
CA HIS A 91 -3.05 -6.08 0.85
C HIS A 91 -3.11 -4.87 1.79
N VAL A 92 -2.68 -3.70 1.34
CA VAL A 92 -2.72 -2.46 2.13
C VAL A 92 -4.18 -2.07 2.45
N ASN A 93 -5.06 -2.12 1.46
CA ASN A 93 -6.48 -1.85 1.65
C ASN A 93 -7.13 -2.85 2.62
N GLY A 94 -6.83 -4.15 2.47
CA GLY A 94 -7.32 -5.18 3.39
C GLY A 94 -6.87 -4.95 4.83
N LEU A 95 -5.59 -4.58 5.03
CA LEU A 95 -5.06 -4.25 6.35
C LEU A 95 -5.75 -3.02 6.95
N GLN A 96 -5.97 -1.98 6.16
CA GLN A 96 -6.65 -0.76 6.62
C GLN A 96 -8.10 -1.05 7.05
N GLN A 97 -8.81 -1.90 6.32
CA GLN A 97 -10.17 -2.32 6.68
C GLN A 97 -10.18 -3.04 8.04
N VAL A 98 -9.25 -3.99 8.25
CA VAL A 98 -9.12 -4.70 9.52
C VAL A 98 -8.81 -3.74 10.68
N LEU A 99 -7.87 -2.82 10.48
CA LEU A 99 -7.53 -1.80 11.50
C LEU A 99 -8.72 -0.89 11.82
N THR A 100 -9.51 -0.53 10.82
CA THR A 100 -10.73 0.27 10.98
C THR A 100 -11.75 -0.46 11.86
N ASP A 101 -11.98 -1.75 11.60
CA ASP A 101 -12.97 -2.52 12.35
C ASP A 101 -12.48 -2.85 13.78
N LEU A 102 -11.20 -3.14 13.97
CA LEU A 102 -10.59 -3.22 15.29
C LEU A 102 -10.77 -1.92 16.07
N THR A 103 -10.52 -0.76 15.43
CA THR A 103 -10.69 0.55 16.06
C THR A 103 -12.14 0.80 16.49
N LYS A 104 -13.12 0.44 15.65
CA LYS A 104 -14.55 0.53 16.02
C LYS A 104 -14.87 -0.35 17.22
N ASN A 105 -14.38 -1.59 17.24
CA ASN A 105 -14.60 -2.53 18.33
C ASN A 105 -14.00 -2.03 19.64
N THR A 106 -12.77 -1.50 19.61
CA THR A 106 -12.14 -0.89 20.80
C THR A 106 -12.97 0.29 21.32
N LYS A 107 -13.41 1.20 20.44
CA LYS A 107 -14.26 2.33 20.84
C LYS A 107 -15.59 1.88 21.45
N ALA A 108 -16.23 0.86 20.87
CA ALA A 108 -17.49 0.31 21.38
C ALA A 108 -17.30 -0.34 22.75
N LEU A 109 -16.22 -1.10 22.93
CA LEU A 109 -15.86 -1.71 24.21
C LEU A 109 -15.63 -0.64 25.29
N THR A 110 -14.81 0.38 25.00
CA THR A 110 -14.55 1.49 25.92
C THR A 110 -15.83 2.20 26.31
N ARG A 111 -16.69 2.53 25.33
CA ARG A 111 -17.99 3.18 25.59
C ARG A 111 -18.88 2.32 26.48
N ARG A 112 -18.94 1.00 26.23
CA ARG A 112 -19.74 0.08 27.03
C ARG A 112 -19.23 0.01 28.47
N TYR A 113 -17.92 -0.04 28.66
CA TYR A 113 -17.33 -0.03 30.00
C TYR A 113 -17.67 1.25 30.76
N SER A 114 -17.52 2.43 30.15
CA SER A 114 -17.92 3.70 30.76
C SER A 114 -19.39 3.71 31.17
N GLN A 115 -20.28 3.17 30.33
CA GLN A 115 -21.70 3.07 30.65
C GLN A 115 -21.98 2.19 31.87
N ILE A 116 -21.26 1.07 32.07
CA ILE A 116 -21.53 0.23 33.25
C ILE A 116 -21.03 0.95 34.52
N LEU A 117 -19.91 1.68 34.45
CA LEU A 117 -19.43 2.48 35.58
C LEU A 117 -20.45 3.55 35.99
N GLU A 118 -21.03 4.25 35.03
CA GLU A 118 -22.09 5.23 35.27
C GLU A 118 -23.32 4.59 35.92
N GLN A 119 -23.75 3.41 35.45
CA GLN A 119 -24.88 2.68 36.02
C GLN A 119 -24.65 2.22 37.45
N ILE A 120 -23.44 1.76 37.77
CA ILE A 120 -23.06 1.34 39.12
C ILE A 120 -23.16 2.54 40.07
N ASN A 121 -22.54 3.67 39.73
CA ASN A 121 -22.58 4.88 40.56
C ASN A 121 -24.02 5.36 40.82
N LEU A 122 -24.87 5.38 39.79
CA LEU A 122 -26.27 5.81 39.91
C LEU A 122 -27.11 4.90 40.83
N SER A 123 -26.74 3.62 40.91
CA SER A 123 -27.44 2.62 41.73
C SER A 123 -27.11 2.75 43.23
N GLU A 124 -25.90 3.22 43.56
CA GLU A 124 -25.46 3.45 44.94
C GLU A 124 -26.13 4.69 45.56
N ASP A 125 -26.33 5.75 44.78
CA ASP A 125 -27.01 6.98 45.23
C ASP A 125 -28.49 6.74 45.56
N GLN A 126 -29.17 5.86 44.80
CA GLN A 126 -30.58 5.51 45.03
C GLN A 126 -30.80 4.57 46.22
N SER A 127 -29.77 3.81 46.63
CA SER A 127 -29.86 2.85 47.75
C SER A 127 -29.58 3.49 49.12
N SER A 128 -29.14 4.76 49.13
CA SER A 128 -28.75 5.52 50.33
C SER A 128 -29.80 6.54 50.79
N SER A 129 -31.00 6.54 50.19
CA SER A 129 -32.18 7.32 50.60
C SER A 129 -33.23 6.43 51.23
#